data_AF-A0A6I9Y8D9-F1
#
_entry.id   AF-A0A6I9Y8D9-F1
#
_cell.length_a   1.000
_cell.length_b   1.000
_cell.length_c   1.000
_cell.angle_alpha   90.00
_cell.angle_beta   90.00
_cell.angle_gamma   90.00
#
_symmetry.space_group_name_H-M   'P 1'
#
loop_
_entity.id
_entity.type
_entity.pdbx_description
1 polymer ?
#
loop_
_entity_poly.entity_id
_entity_poly.type
_entity_poly.pdbx_seq_one_letter_code
_entity_poly.pdbx_strand_id
1 'polypeptide(L)'
;MKRLRGLDWFWQELLPSELPMLLEGLLNDHDSYVRASAVKTWGHFSLLSPPETPGVKRNENTKEVCAGGARLLEILSSDSEGFPRRAAVGVFIDWLKEGHPEASPDPAEFVSRALQAADGDLDWEVKIRALELAGVFIGQTFDGLGLGEGSASAGSSLAKTPAPLADALRLFCQMELFGFLFRGLQDCDRPVALKACEVLLALKSVLCKHRSKSSPAGDAAGLKDIPMETPPPPPPLSLPAGEAAEKDCQDPERLLLILESTDLEGLRKALDVSSDHLERNPESLLQDILAAAGNAEENKVDCY
;
A
#
# COMPACT_ATOMS: atom_id res chain seq x y z
N MET A 1 15.60 -12.20 -3.34
CA MET A 1 16.77 -11.69 -2.58
C MET A 1 17.72 -10.86 -3.46
N LYS A 2 17.37 -9.66 -3.94
CA LYS A 2 18.30 -8.87 -4.78
C LYS A 2 19.21 -7.93 -3.97
N ARG A 3 18.74 -7.42 -2.82
CA ARG A 3 19.48 -6.42 -2.00
C ARG A 3 20.57 -6.99 -1.08
N LEU A 4 20.52 -8.27 -0.73
CA LEU A 4 21.41 -8.89 0.27
C LEU A 4 22.42 -9.87 -0.31
N ARG A 5 22.47 -10.00 -1.65
CA ARG A 5 23.36 -10.94 -2.33
C ARG A 5 24.83 -10.65 -1.97
N GLY A 6 25.49 -11.61 -1.33
CA GLY A 6 26.91 -11.52 -0.94
C GLY A 6 27.17 -11.14 0.53
N LEU A 7 26.13 -10.88 1.32
CA LEU A 7 26.25 -10.63 2.77
C LEU A 7 25.81 -11.84 3.61
N ASP A 8 25.45 -12.96 2.99
CA ASP A 8 24.93 -14.15 3.67
C ASP A 8 25.86 -14.63 4.80
N TRP A 9 27.18 -14.54 4.58
CA TRP A 9 28.20 -14.90 5.57
C TRP A 9 28.17 -13.99 6.81
N PHE A 10 27.96 -12.68 6.63
CA PHE A 10 27.92 -11.71 7.73
C PHE A 10 26.71 -11.98 8.63
N TRP A 11 25.57 -12.29 8.02
CA TRP A 11 24.36 -12.59 8.75
C TRP A 11 24.38 -13.97 9.41
N GLN A 12 25.00 -14.97 8.77
CA GLN A 12 25.22 -16.28 9.38
C GLN A 12 26.09 -16.20 10.64
N GLU A 13 27.02 -15.26 10.72
CA GLU A 13 27.80 -14.99 11.95
C GLU A 13 27.00 -14.21 13.01
N LEU A 14 26.03 -13.38 12.60
CA LEU A 14 25.20 -12.63 13.54
C LEU A 14 24.07 -13.44 14.16
N LEU A 15 23.48 -14.41 13.44
CA LEU A 15 22.41 -15.26 13.99
C LEU A 15 22.76 -15.98 15.30
N PRO A 16 23.96 -16.58 15.47
CA PRO A 16 24.35 -17.24 16.72
C PRO A 16 24.83 -16.26 17.80
N SER A 17 24.91 -14.95 17.51
CA SER A 17 25.32 -13.93 18.50
C SER A 17 24.17 -13.56 19.45
N GLU A 18 24.44 -12.68 20.42
CA GLU A 18 23.40 -12.12 21.31
C GLU A 18 22.51 -11.08 20.61
N LEU A 19 22.79 -10.73 19.35
CA LEU A 19 22.08 -9.70 18.61
C LEU A 19 20.57 -9.95 18.48
N PRO A 20 20.07 -11.17 18.19
CA PRO A 20 18.62 -11.40 18.15
C PRO A 20 17.93 -11.14 19.50
N MET A 21 18.57 -11.47 20.62
CA MET A 21 18.05 -11.18 21.95
C MET A 21 18.05 -9.68 22.25
N LEU A 22 19.13 -8.98 21.89
CA LEU A 22 19.20 -7.53 22.02
C LEU A 22 18.12 -6.86 21.17
N LEU A 23 17.91 -7.35 19.94
CA LEU A 23 16.94 -6.82 19.00
C LEU A 23 15.51 -6.89 19.53
N GLU A 24 15.14 -8.00 20.17
CA GLU A 24 13.84 -8.15 20.83
C GLU A 24 13.65 -7.12 21.95
N GLY A 25 14.70 -6.85 22.73
CA GLY A 25 14.70 -5.77 23.73
C GLY A 25 14.49 -4.39 23.09
N LEU A 26 15.18 -4.11 21.99
CA LEU A 26 15.11 -2.82 21.28
C LEU A 26 13.76 -2.57 20.59
N LEU A 27 12.95 -3.61 20.33
CA LEU A 27 11.57 -3.43 19.87
C LEU A 27 10.68 -2.74 20.92
N ASN A 28 11.09 -2.73 22.19
CA ASN A 28 10.37 -2.08 23.28
C ASN A 28 11.13 -0.86 23.84
N ASP A 29 12.08 -0.32 23.08
CA ASP A 29 12.87 0.84 23.50
C ASP A 29 11.99 2.10 23.65
N HIS A 30 12.34 2.98 24.58
CA HIS A 30 11.64 4.25 24.78
C HIS A 30 11.72 5.19 23.57
N ASP A 31 12.77 5.11 22.76
CA ASP A 31 12.99 5.94 21.59
C ASP A 31 12.40 5.28 20.32
N SER A 32 11.47 5.97 19.64
CA SER A 32 10.82 5.44 18.44
C SER A 32 11.77 5.24 17.26
N TYR A 33 12.86 5.99 17.14
CA TYR A 33 13.86 5.76 16.10
C TYR A 33 14.64 4.48 16.35
N VAL A 34 14.89 4.15 17.62
CA VAL A 34 15.50 2.88 18.02
C VAL A 34 14.56 1.73 17.71
N ARG A 35 13.28 1.80 18.13
CA ARG A 35 12.27 0.78 17.78
C ARG A 35 12.13 0.60 16.27
N ALA A 36 12.07 1.70 15.50
CA ALA A 36 11.98 1.64 14.05
C ALA A 36 13.22 0.98 13.40
N SER A 37 14.41 1.23 13.94
CA SER A 37 15.65 0.61 13.48
C SER A 37 15.70 -0.87 13.84
N ALA A 38 15.19 -1.24 15.02
CA ALA A 38 15.03 -2.61 15.44
C ALA A 38 14.07 -3.36 14.51
N VAL A 39 12.90 -2.80 14.20
CA VAL A 39 11.93 -3.37 13.25
C VAL A 39 12.56 -3.67 11.89
N LYS A 40 13.28 -2.70 11.31
CA LYS A 40 13.95 -2.90 10.00
C LYS A 40 15.00 -4.00 10.05
N THR A 41 15.85 -3.96 11.08
CA THR A 41 16.89 -4.96 11.29
C THR A 41 16.29 -6.34 11.45
N TRP A 42 15.21 -6.46 12.24
CA TRP A 42 14.49 -7.69 12.50
C TRP A 42 13.87 -8.26 11.22
N GLY A 43 13.20 -7.42 10.43
CA GLY A 43 12.66 -7.81 9.12
C GLY A 43 13.71 -8.34 8.14
N HIS A 44 14.94 -7.81 8.18
CA HIS A 44 16.06 -8.34 7.39
C HIS A 44 16.57 -9.68 7.92
N PHE A 45 16.65 -9.87 9.25
CA PHE A 45 17.01 -11.16 9.85
C PHE A 45 16.07 -12.29 9.43
N SER A 46 14.76 -12.03 9.39
CA SER A 46 13.77 -13.04 9.00
C SER A 46 13.95 -13.51 7.56
N LEU A 47 14.31 -12.61 6.63
CA LEU A 47 14.59 -12.92 5.21
C LEU A 47 15.79 -13.85 4.99
N LEU A 48 16.71 -13.90 5.94
CA LEU A 48 17.98 -14.63 5.83
C LEU A 48 17.96 -15.96 6.56
N SER A 49 16.89 -16.24 7.30
CA SER A 49 16.73 -17.50 8.00
C SER A 49 16.53 -18.63 6.98
N PRO A 50 17.40 -19.66 6.96
CA PRO A 50 17.24 -20.78 6.04
C PRO A 50 15.92 -21.50 6.33
N PRO A 51 15.25 -22.04 5.29
CA PRO A 51 14.04 -22.84 5.48
C PRO A 51 14.33 -24.00 6.43
N GLU A 52 13.37 -24.32 7.30
CA GLU A 52 13.51 -25.39 8.29
C GLU A 52 13.95 -26.69 7.58
N THR A 53 15.19 -27.13 7.85
CA THR A 53 15.66 -28.42 7.39
C THR A 53 15.13 -29.49 8.34
N PRO A 54 14.44 -30.53 7.84
CA PRO A 54 13.92 -31.60 8.68
C PRO A 54 15.08 -32.27 9.45
N GLY A 55 15.09 -32.16 10.77
CA GLY A 55 16.05 -32.84 11.65
C GLY A 55 17.05 -31.94 12.39
N VAL A 56 17.13 -30.64 12.09
CA VAL A 56 17.94 -29.70 12.88
C VAL A 56 17.07 -29.12 14.01
N LYS A 57 17.34 -29.53 15.25
CA LYS A 57 16.67 -28.96 16.44
C LYS A 57 17.10 -27.50 16.61
N ARG A 58 16.27 -26.57 16.16
CA ARG A 58 16.40 -25.15 16.50
C ARG A 58 16.09 -24.97 17.98
N ASN A 59 16.96 -24.27 18.70
CA ASN A 59 16.66 -23.73 20.03
C ASN A 59 15.38 -22.87 19.95
N GLU A 60 14.57 -22.92 21.00
CA GLU A 60 13.26 -22.24 21.06
C GLU A 60 13.40 -20.73 20.74
N ASN A 61 14.47 -20.09 21.21
CA ASN A 61 14.80 -18.69 20.94
C ASN A 61 14.95 -18.32 19.46
N THR A 62 15.41 -19.22 18.58
CA THR A 62 15.61 -18.89 17.15
C THR A 62 14.36 -19.23 16.30
N LYS A 63 13.35 -19.90 16.87
CA LYS A 63 12.05 -20.07 16.20
C LYS A 63 11.20 -18.81 16.29
N GLU A 64 11.28 -18.11 17.41
CA GLU A 64 10.51 -16.88 17.70
C GLU A 64 10.95 -15.70 16.82
N VAL A 65 12.26 -15.57 16.56
CA VAL A 65 12.85 -14.54 15.66
C VAL A 65 12.45 -14.74 14.19
N CYS A 66 11.97 -15.93 13.80
CA CYS A 66 11.61 -16.27 12.42
C CYS A 66 10.10 -16.26 12.13
N ALA A 67 9.27 -16.06 13.14
CA ALA A 67 7.80 -16.11 13.05
C ALA A 67 7.20 -14.83 13.65
N GLY A 68 7.51 -13.67 13.08
CA GLY A 68 7.15 -12.39 13.68
C GLY A 68 6.49 -11.41 12.73
N GLY A 69 5.89 -11.88 11.63
CA GLY A 69 4.83 -11.13 10.97
C GLY A 69 3.71 -10.76 11.93
N ALA A 70 3.37 -11.64 12.90
CA ALA A 70 2.43 -11.32 13.97
C ALA A 70 2.92 -10.17 14.86
N ARG A 71 4.21 -10.15 15.22
CA ARG A 71 4.84 -9.10 16.02
C ARG A 71 4.91 -7.77 15.27
N LEU A 72 5.25 -7.80 13.97
CA LEU A 72 5.21 -6.60 13.12
C LEU A 72 3.80 -6.07 12.93
N LEU A 73 2.80 -6.96 12.85
CA LEU A 73 1.39 -6.56 12.75
C LEU A 73 0.91 -5.95 14.06
N GLU A 74 1.34 -6.47 15.22
CA GLU A 74 1.12 -5.87 16.52
C GLU A 74 1.73 -4.46 16.59
N ILE A 75 2.98 -4.29 16.17
CA ILE A 75 3.64 -2.98 16.12
C ILE A 75 2.86 -2.03 15.21
N LEU A 76 2.49 -2.45 14.00
CA LEU A 76 1.67 -1.66 13.08
C LEU A 76 0.31 -1.28 13.68
N SER A 77 -0.29 -2.14 14.50
CA SER A 77 -1.62 -1.90 15.05
C SER A 77 -1.62 -1.08 16.34
N SER A 78 -0.51 -1.09 17.10
CA SER A 78 -0.53 -0.66 18.51
C SER A 78 0.65 0.18 18.99
N ASP A 79 1.74 0.31 18.21
CA ASP A 79 2.83 1.20 18.62
C ASP A 79 2.29 2.64 18.68
N SER A 80 2.61 3.36 19.75
CA SER A 80 2.09 4.71 19.98
C SER A 80 2.65 5.74 18.99
N GLU A 81 3.80 5.46 18.37
CA GLU A 81 4.50 6.40 17.50
C GLU A 81 4.55 5.92 16.04
N GLY A 82 4.64 6.87 15.12
CA GLY A 82 4.59 6.58 13.69
C GLY A 82 5.82 5.84 13.15
N PHE A 83 7.03 6.15 13.63
CA PHE A 83 8.25 5.60 13.04
C PHE A 83 8.33 4.06 13.04
N PRO A 84 7.98 3.35 14.12
CA PRO A 84 7.97 1.88 14.12
C PRO A 84 6.88 1.31 13.20
N ARG A 85 5.69 1.92 13.17
CA ARG A 85 4.60 1.52 12.27
C ARG A 85 4.98 1.68 10.80
N ARG A 86 5.59 2.82 10.43
CA ARG A 86 6.16 3.06 9.09
C ARG A 86 7.20 2.01 8.73
N ALA A 87 8.06 1.63 9.68
CA ALA A 87 9.07 0.60 9.48
C ALA A 87 8.45 -0.78 9.26
N ALA A 88 7.41 -1.15 10.01
CA ALA A 88 6.72 -2.43 9.88
C ALA A 88 6.10 -2.61 8.49
N VAL A 89 5.40 -1.60 7.96
CA VAL A 89 4.88 -1.65 6.58
C VAL A 89 6.01 -1.75 5.56
N GLY A 90 7.12 -1.05 5.78
CA GLY A 90 8.31 -1.17 4.95
C GLY A 90 8.86 -2.61 4.88
N VAL A 91 8.91 -3.29 6.02
CA VAL A 91 9.30 -4.71 6.08
C VAL A 91 8.31 -5.59 5.33
N PHE A 92 7.00 -5.37 5.47
CA PHE A 92 5.99 -6.13 4.72
C PHE A 92 6.11 -5.96 3.20
N ILE A 93 6.43 -4.75 2.72
CA ILE A 93 6.73 -4.50 1.31
C ILE A 93 7.94 -5.31 0.86
N ASP A 94 9.03 -5.29 1.63
CA ASP A 94 10.25 -6.02 1.30
C ASP A 94 10.01 -7.54 1.31
N TRP A 95 9.27 -8.05 2.28
CA TRP A 95 8.88 -9.46 2.38
C TRP A 95 8.05 -9.93 1.19
N LEU A 96 7.08 -9.12 0.76
CA LEU A 96 6.26 -9.39 -0.41
C LEU A 96 7.11 -9.38 -1.70
N LYS A 97 8.00 -8.40 -1.86
CA LYS A 97 8.89 -8.29 -3.02
C LYS A 97 9.89 -9.44 -3.11
N GLU A 98 10.41 -9.89 -1.97
CA GLU A 98 11.50 -10.87 -1.91
C GLU A 98 11.01 -12.32 -1.75
N GLY A 99 9.69 -12.54 -1.56
CA GLY A 99 9.09 -13.86 -1.44
C GLY A 99 9.33 -14.51 -0.08
N HIS A 100 9.16 -13.76 1.00
CA HIS A 100 9.38 -14.25 2.37
C HIS A 100 8.43 -15.41 2.72
N PRO A 101 8.88 -16.44 3.48
CA PRO A 101 8.05 -17.60 3.84
C PRO A 101 6.77 -17.29 4.60
N GLU A 102 6.68 -16.15 5.30
CA GLU A 102 5.42 -15.73 5.96
C GLU A 102 4.44 -15.06 4.98
N ALA A 103 4.92 -14.42 3.92
CA ALA A 103 4.09 -13.74 2.92
C ALA A 103 3.72 -14.67 1.76
N SER A 104 4.59 -15.62 1.40
CA SER A 104 4.42 -16.47 0.20
C SER A 104 3.26 -17.47 0.22
N PRO A 105 2.84 -18.09 1.36
CA PRO A 105 1.80 -19.12 1.35
C PRO A 105 0.42 -18.56 1.02
N ASP A 106 0.10 -17.39 1.57
CA ASP A 106 -1.12 -16.63 1.27
C ASP A 106 -0.81 -15.12 1.23
N PRO A 107 -0.30 -14.61 0.08
CA PRO A 107 0.04 -13.20 -0.05
C PRO A 107 -1.18 -12.27 0.07
N ALA A 108 -2.37 -12.77 -0.29
CA ALA A 108 -3.60 -12.01 -0.23
C ALA A 108 -4.03 -11.78 1.22
N GLU A 109 -4.07 -12.84 2.03
CA GLU A 109 -4.38 -12.72 3.45
C GLU A 109 -3.33 -11.88 4.20
N PHE A 110 -2.05 -12.07 3.87
CA PHE A 110 -0.93 -11.29 4.45
C PHE A 110 -1.09 -9.78 4.19
N VAL A 111 -1.30 -9.40 2.92
CA VAL A 111 -1.49 -7.99 2.55
C VAL A 111 -2.78 -7.44 3.16
N SER A 112 -3.89 -8.19 3.10
CA SER A 112 -5.18 -7.76 3.66
C SER A 112 -5.06 -7.38 5.13
N ARG A 113 -4.40 -8.21 5.96
CA ARG A 113 -4.16 -7.89 7.38
C ARG A 113 -3.36 -6.62 7.58
N ALA A 114 -2.30 -6.42 6.80
CA ALA A 114 -1.48 -5.22 6.89
C ALA A 114 -2.25 -3.95 6.49
N LEU A 115 -3.10 -4.03 5.45
CA LEU A 115 -3.95 -2.91 5.04
C LEU A 115 -5.00 -2.58 6.09
N GLN A 116 -5.66 -3.59 6.67
CA GLN A 116 -6.64 -3.40 7.75
C GLN A 116 -6.03 -2.72 8.97
N ALA A 117 -4.80 -3.10 9.34
CA ALA A 117 -4.08 -2.45 10.44
C ALA A 117 -3.70 -0.99 10.16
N ALA A 118 -3.47 -0.64 8.89
CA ALA A 118 -3.04 0.70 8.47
C ALA A 118 -4.17 1.66 8.05
N ASP A 119 -5.37 1.15 7.73
CA ASP A 119 -6.50 1.92 7.16
C ASP A 119 -6.93 3.10 8.04
N GLY A 120 -6.92 2.90 9.36
CA GLY A 120 -7.27 3.92 10.35
C GLY A 120 -6.08 4.66 10.95
N ASP A 121 -4.86 4.51 10.41
CA ASP A 121 -3.66 5.10 11.04
C ASP A 121 -3.69 6.64 10.98
N LEU A 122 -3.32 7.28 12.10
CA LEU A 122 -3.27 8.74 12.18
C LEU A 122 -2.05 9.34 11.45
N ASP A 123 -1.05 8.52 11.18
CA ASP A 123 0.16 8.93 10.46
C ASP A 123 -0.01 8.67 8.97
N TRP A 124 -0.16 9.76 8.21
CA TRP A 124 -0.32 9.72 6.75
C TRP A 124 0.81 8.99 6.03
N GLU A 125 2.03 8.97 6.59
CA GLU A 125 3.14 8.21 5.98
C GLU A 125 2.97 6.69 6.12
N VAL A 126 2.30 6.23 7.17
CA VAL A 126 1.92 4.80 7.32
C VAL A 126 0.91 4.44 6.25
N LYS A 127 -0.13 5.26 6.08
CA LYS A 127 -1.15 5.09 5.02
C LYS A 127 -0.52 5.08 3.62
N ILE A 128 0.39 6.00 3.31
CA ILE A 128 1.10 6.00 2.01
C ILE A 128 1.88 4.70 1.79
N ARG A 129 2.58 4.20 2.81
CA ARG A 129 3.32 2.94 2.69
C ARG A 129 2.36 1.76 2.51
N ALA A 130 1.21 1.76 3.16
CA ALA A 130 0.19 0.73 2.95
C ALA A 130 -0.38 0.79 1.51
N LEU A 131 -0.57 1.99 0.95
CA LEU A 131 -0.91 2.17 -0.48
C LEU A 131 0.22 1.68 -1.41
N GLU A 132 1.48 1.86 -1.04
CA GLU A 132 2.62 1.26 -1.77
C GLU A 132 2.55 -0.28 -1.72
N LEU A 133 2.30 -0.87 -0.55
CA LEU A 133 2.13 -2.31 -0.38
C LEU A 133 1.01 -2.86 -1.27
N ALA A 134 -0.16 -2.20 -1.26
CA ALA A 134 -1.27 -2.50 -2.16
C ALA A 134 -0.85 -2.46 -3.64
N GLY A 135 -0.15 -1.40 -4.06
CA GLY A 135 0.35 -1.27 -5.43
C GLY A 135 1.33 -2.38 -5.83
N VAL A 136 2.23 -2.78 -4.92
CA VAL A 136 3.17 -3.90 -5.15
C VAL A 136 2.42 -5.22 -5.34
N PHE A 137 1.44 -5.49 -4.47
CA PHE A 137 0.61 -6.70 -4.56
C PHE A 137 -0.19 -6.76 -5.87
N ILE A 138 -0.82 -5.64 -6.28
CA ILE A 138 -1.53 -5.53 -7.56
C ILE A 138 -0.58 -5.83 -8.72
N GLY A 139 0.60 -5.20 -8.72
CA GLY A 139 1.62 -5.40 -9.76
C GLY A 139 2.04 -6.86 -9.88
N GLN A 140 2.40 -7.50 -8.75
CA GLN A 140 2.78 -8.91 -8.71
C GLN A 140 1.65 -9.85 -9.15
N THR A 141 0.41 -9.55 -8.77
CA THR A 141 -0.77 -10.31 -9.19
C THR A 141 -0.91 -10.25 -10.71
N PHE A 142 -0.79 -9.08 -11.32
CA PHE A 142 -0.85 -8.95 -12.77
C PHE A 142 0.36 -9.54 -13.49
N ASP A 143 1.56 -9.41 -12.95
CA ASP A 143 2.77 -10.04 -13.49
C ASP A 143 2.63 -11.57 -13.52
N GLY A 144 2.11 -12.18 -12.43
CA GLY A 144 1.84 -13.61 -12.34
C GLY A 144 0.82 -14.11 -13.38
N LEU A 145 -0.07 -13.22 -13.84
CA LEU A 145 -1.05 -13.50 -14.90
C LEU A 145 -0.55 -13.13 -16.31
N GLY A 146 0.70 -12.66 -16.44
CA GLY A 146 1.27 -12.22 -17.71
C GLY A 146 0.70 -10.90 -18.25
N LEU A 147 0.05 -10.11 -17.39
CA LEU A 147 -0.57 -8.82 -17.72
C LEU A 147 0.33 -7.61 -17.42
N GLY A 148 1.51 -7.85 -16.85
CA GLY A 148 2.52 -6.84 -16.52
C GLY A 148 3.13 -6.08 -17.69
N GLU A 149 3.72 -4.91 -17.40
CA GLU A 149 4.30 -3.99 -18.38
C GLU A 149 5.57 -4.52 -19.09
N GLY A 150 6.15 -5.64 -18.61
CA GLY A 150 7.41 -6.21 -19.11
C GLY A 150 7.31 -7.46 -19.98
N SER A 151 6.12 -7.95 -20.33
CA SER A 151 5.99 -9.20 -21.10
C SER A 151 6.21 -8.98 -22.60
N ALA A 152 7.47 -9.08 -23.03
CA ALA A 152 7.86 -9.27 -24.42
C ALA A 152 8.56 -10.63 -24.58
N SER A 153 7.92 -11.53 -25.35
CA SER A 153 8.39 -12.87 -25.79
C SER A 153 8.23 -14.01 -24.76
N ALA A 154 7.88 -15.26 -25.07
CA ALA A 154 7.72 -15.99 -26.33
C ALA A 154 6.54 -16.99 -26.22
N GLY A 155 5.99 -17.39 -27.37
CA GLY A 155 4.68 -18.03 -27.50
C GLY A 155 4.37 -19.23 -26.60
N SER A 156 3.14 -19.21 -26.08
CA SER A 156 2.32 -20.41 -25.95
C SER A 156 0.91 -20.08 -26.46
N SER A 157 0.62 -20.57 -27.66
CA SER A 157 -0.72 -20.57 -28.23
C SER A 157 -1.52 -21.69 -27.56
N LEU A 158 -2.37 -21.33 -26.61
CA LEU A 158 -3.60 -22.07 -26.34
C LEU A 158 -4.71 -21.06 -26.04
N ALA A 159 -5.65 -20.94 -26.98
CA ALA A 159 -6.83 -20.10 -26.82
C ALA A 159 -7.74 -20.61 -25.68
N LYS A 160 -8.40 -19.66 -25.00
CA LYS A 160 -9.30 -19.70 -23.82
C LYS A 160 -8.55 -19.46 -22.50
N THR A 161 -8.67 -18.29 -21.84
CA THR A 161 -9.93 -17.80 -21.25
C THR A 161 -9.84 -16.30 -20.85
N PRO A 162 -10.98 -15.57 -20.82
CA PRO A 162 -11.13 -14.29 -20.12
C PRO A 162 -11.20 -14.39 -18.58
N ALA A 163 -10.91 -15.57 -18.01
CA ALA A 163 -10.97 -15.87 -16.57
C ALA A 163 -9.84 -15.24 -15.71
N PRO A 164 -8.58 -15.10 -16.17
CA PRO A 164 -7.47 -14.65 -15.32
C PRO A 164 -7.69 -13.27 -14.68
N LEU A 165 -8.22 -12.31 -15.45
CA LEU A 165 -8.48 -10.97 -14.96
C LEU A 165 -9.68 -10.93 -14.00
N ALA A 166 -10.75 -11.66 -14.33
CA ALA A 166 -11.93 -11.74 -13.47
C ALA A 166 -11.59 -12.36 -12.11
N ASP A 167 -10.70 -13.34 -12.08
CA ASP A 167 -10.24 -13.96 -10.84
C ASP A 167 -9.35 -13.01 -10.02
N ALA A 168 -8.47 -12.23 -10.65
CA ALA A 168 -7.72 -11.16 -9.97
C ALA A 168 -8.64 -10.11 -9.35
N LEU A 169 -9.66 -9.66 -10.10
CA LEU A 169 -10.62 -8.68 -9.61
C LEU A 169 -11.43 -9.23 -8.43
N ARG A 170 -11.87 -10.49 -8.50
CA ARG A 170 -12.53 -11.17 -7.37
C ARG A 170 -11.64 -11.24 -6.14
N LEU A 171 -10.35 -11.57 -6.32
CA LEU A 171 -9.37 -11.59 -5.24
C LEU A 171 -9.26 -10.21 -4.58
N PHE A 172 -9.11 -9.15 -5.39
CA PHE A 172 -9.05 -7.78 -4.88
C PHE A 172 -10.33 -7.36 -4.14
N CYS A 173 -11.51 -7.82 -4.58
CA CYS A 173 -12.77 -7.59 -3.88
C CYS A 173 -12.82 -8.33 -2.53
N GLN A 174 -12.39 -9.60 -2.49
CA GLN A 174 -12.34 -10.40 -1.26
C GLN A 174 -11.40 -9.80 -0.21
N MET A 175 -10.36 -9.09 -0.64
CA MET A 175 -9.42 -8.38 0.23
C MET A 175 -9.87 -6.96 0.59
N GLU A 176 -11.03 -6.50 0.11
CA GLU A 176 -11.51 -5.13 0.26
C GLU A 176 -10.53 -4.06 -0.27
N LEU A 177 -9.66 -4.45 -1.21
CA LEU A 177 -8.56 -3.63 -1.71
C LEU A 177 -9.08 -2.35 -2.36
N PHE A 178 -10.17 -2.45 -3.11
CA PHE A 178 -10.81 -1.28 -3.72
C PHE A 178 -11.37 -0.33 -2.66
N GLY A 179 -11.98 -0.87 -1.59
CA GLY A 179 -12.47 -0.05 -0.47
C GLY A 179 -11.34 0.75 0.16
N PHE A 180 -10.20 0.09 0.43
CA PHE A 180 -8.99 0.75 0.93
C PHE A 180 -8.47 1.86 -0.02
N LEU A 181 -8.37 1.58 -1.32
CA LEU A 181 -7.92 2.57 -2.31
C LEU A 181 -8.87 3.77 -2.44
N PHE A 182 -10.18 3.52 -2.45
CA PHE A 182 -11.19 4.56 -2.56
C PHE A 182 -11.29 5.41 -1.30
N ARG A 183 -11.14 4.83 -0.11
CA ARG A 183 -10.99 5.59 1.14
C ARG A 183 -9.73 6.45 1.11
N GLY A 184 -8.61 5.90 0.65
CA GLY A 184 -7.37 6.65 0.45
C GLY A 184 -7.55 7.85 -0.50
N LEU A 185 -8.31 7.69 -1.59
CA LEU A 185 -8.63 8.77 -2.52
C LEU A 185 -9.45 9.91 -1.88
N GLN A 186 -10.24 9.58 -0.86
CA GLN A 186 -11.05 10.53 -0.08
C GLN A 186 -10.34 11.04 1.18
N ASP A 187 -9.09 10.64 1.42
CA ASP A 187 -8.36 11.02 2.63
C ASP A 187 -8.10 12.54 2.67
N CYS A 188 -8.13 13.10 3.87
CA CYS A 188 -7.86 14.53 4.08
C CYS A 188 -6.39 14.87 3.86
N ASP A 189 -5.50 13.91 4.08
CA ASP A 189 -4.08 14.05 3.77
C ASP A 189 -3.88 13.93 2.26
N ARG A 190 -3.66 15.09 1.62
CA ARG A 190 -3.39 15.19 0.18
C ARG A 190 -2.34 14.18 -0.32
N PRO A 191 -1.21 13.94 0.37
CA PRO A 191 -0.24 12.91 -0.04
C PRO A 191 -0.83 11.49 -0.11
N VAL A 192 -1.75 11.14 0.78
CA VAL A 192 -2.46 9.85 0.79
C VAL A 192 -3.41 9.77 -0.41
N ALA A 193 -4.23 10.81 -0.62
CA ALA A 193 -5.15 10.91 -1.76
C ALA A 193 -4.43 10.82 -3.11
N LEU A 194 -3.29 11.51 -3.23
CA LEU A 194 -2.45 11.45 -4.43
C LEU A 194 -1.95 10.02 -4.65
N LYS A 195 -1.44 9.37 -3.61
CA LYS A 195 -0.89 8.01 -3.73
C LYS A 195 -1.97 6.99 -4.10
N ALA A 196 -3.15 7.09 -3.52
CA ALA A 196 -4.29 6.26 -3.88
C ALA A 196 -4.70 6.48 -5.34
N CYS A 197 -4.76 7.73 -5.79
CA CYS A 197 -5.04 8.10 -7.17
C CYS A 197 -4.03 7.49 -8.15
N GLU A 198 -2.73 7.51 -7.82
CA GLU A 198 -1.68 6.87 -8.64
C GLU A 198 -1.90 5.36 -8.80
N VAL A 199 -2.20 4.65 -7.71
CA VAL A 199 -2.43 3.20 -7.73
C VAL A 199 -3.67 2.86 -8.56
N LEU A 200 -4.76 3.62 -8.39
CA LEU A 200 -6.00 3.45 -9.16
C LEU A 200 -5.79 3.73 -10.65
N LEU A 201 -4.99 4.75 -11.01
CA LEU A 201 -4.63 5.03 -12.41
C LEU A 201 -3.81 3.88 -13.03
N ALA A 202 -2.85 3.32 -12.29
CA ALA A 202 -2.07 2.18 -12.74
C ALA A 202 -2.97 0.96 -12.99
N LEU A 203 -3.91 0.69 -12.07
CA LEU A 203 -4.91 -0.36 -12.22
C LEU A 203 -5.80 -0.13 -13.47
N LYS A 204 -6.35 1.08 -13.64
CA LYS A 204 -7.17 1.46 -14.80
C LYS A 204 -6.43 1.25 -16.12
N SER A 205 -5.14 1.60 -16.16
CA SER A 205 -4.27 1.39 -17.34
C SER A 205 -4.16 -0.09 -17.73
N VAL A 206 -3.95 -0.99 -16.78
CA VAL A 206 -3.87 -2.45 -17.03
C VAL A 206 -5.20 -2.97 -17.58
N LEU A 207 -6.32 -2.54 -17.01
CA LEU A 207 -7.67 -2.94 -17.42
C LEU A 207 -7.98 -2.49 -18.86
N CYS A 208 -7.66 -1.25 -19.22
CA CYS A 208 -7.83 -0.74 -20.57
C CYS A 208 -7.00 -1.54 -21.60
N LYS A 209 -5.73 -1.84 -21.30
CA LYS A 209 -4.85 -2.65 -22.17
C LYS A 209 -5.41 -4.05 -22.42
N HIS A 210 -6.00 -4.67 -21.40
CA HIS A 210 -6.62 -6.00 -21.53
C HIS A 210 -7.86 -5.95 -22.45
N ARG A 211 -8.72 -4.95 -22.30
CA ARG A 211 -9.91 -4.77 -23.15
C ARG A 211 -9.54 -4.62 -24.62
N SER A 212 -8.52 -3.81 -24.93
CA SER A 212 -8.03 -3.62 -26.31
C SER A 212 -7.46 -4.89 -26.94
N LYS A 213 -6.85 -5.78 -26.16
CA LYS A 213 -6.33 -7.09 -26.64
C LYS A 213 -7.45 -8.11 -26.88
N SER A 214 -8.55 -8.01 -26.13
CA SER A 214 -9.69 -8.93 -26.23
C SER A 214 -10.66 -8.59 -27.38
N SER A 215 -10.59 -7.38 -27.93
CA SER A 215 -11.39 -6.98 -29.09
C SER A 215 -10.73 -7.53 -30.35
N PRO A 216 -11.38 -8.42 -31.14
CA PRO A 216 -10.86 -8.79 -32.45
C PRO A 216 -10.79 -7.52 -33.30
N ALA A 217 -9.67 -7.34 -33.99
CA ALA A 217 -9.56 -6.34 -35.05
C ALA A 217 -10.60 -6.71 -36.13
N GLY A 218 -11.78 -6.13 -36.01
CA GLY A 218 -12.89 -6.22 -36.95
C GLY A 218 -13.17 -4.84 -37.50
N ASP A 219 -12.78 -4.66 -38.76
CA ASP A 219 -13.28 -3.72 -39.75
C ASP A 219 -13.67 -2.31 -39.26
N ALA A 220 -12.74 -1.39 -39.49
CA ALA A 220 -13.04 0.02 -39.62
C ALA A 220 -13.99 0.24 -40.82
N ALA A 221 -15.30 0.21 -40.59
CA ALA A 221 -16.27 0.73 -41.52
C ALA A 221 -17.53 1.25 -40.80
N GLY A 222 -17.56 2.57 -40.58
CA GLY A 222 -18.79 3.35 -40.59
C GLY A 222 -19.53 3.48 -39.25
N LEU A 223 -19.13 4.47 -38.44
CA LEU A 223 -20.07 5.16 -37.57
C LEU A 223 -19.89 6.67 -37.75
N LYS A 224 -20.98 7.30 -38.19
CA LYS A 224 -21.11 8.72 -38.48
C LYS A 224 -20.88 9.56 -37.22
N ASP A 225 -20.22 10.70 -37.41
CA ASP A 225 -20.11 11.79 -36.43
C ASP A 225 -21.49 12.17 -35.87
N ILE A 226 -21.63 12.09 -34.55
CA ILE A 226 -22.69 12.75 -33.79
C ILE A 226 -22.02 13.91 -33.03
N PRO A 227 -22.56 15.14 -33.09
CA PRO A 227 -21.94 16.29 -32.43
C PRO A 227 -21.76 16.10 -30.92
N MET A 228 -20.55 16.42 -30.48
CA MET A 228 -20.06 16.42 -29.10
C MET A 228 -20.80 17.47 -28.26
N GLU A 229 -21.84 17.06 -27.54
CA GLU A 229 -22.28 17.81 -26.35
C GLU A 229 -21.25 17.63 -25.24
N THR A 230 -20.88 18.75 -24.63
CA THR A 230 -19.91 18.81 -23.53
C THR A 230 -20.51 18.07 -22.32
N PRO A 231 -19.82 17.06 -21.74
CA PRO A 231 -20.34 16.38 -20.57
C PRO A 231 -20.46 17.37 -19.41
N PRO A 232 -21.54 17.33 -18.61
CA PRO A 232 -21.60 18.08 -17.37
C PRO A 232 -20.44 17.66 -16.44
N PRO A 233 -19.97 18.56 -15.56
CA PRO A 233 -18.92 18.24 -14.60
C PRO A 233 -19.33 17.00 -13.79
N PRO A 234 -18.40 16.06 -13.54
CA PRO A 234 -18.72 14.85 -12.79
C PRO A 234 -19.24 15.25 -11.40
N PRO A 235 -20.31 14.61 -10.91
CA PRO A 235 -20.79 14.86 -9.56
C PRO A 235 -19.67 14.55 -8.56
N PRO A 236 -19.62 15.23 -7.41
CA PRO A 236 -18.66 14.89 -6.36
C PRO A 236 -18.78 13.40 -6.04
N LEU A 237 -17.63 12.71 -5.97
CA LEU A 237 -17.50 11.30 -5.60
C LEU A 237 -18.25 11.03 -4.30
N SER A 238 -19.52 10.68 -4.42
CA SER A 238 -20.34 10.20 -3.32
C SER A 238 -20.17 8.70 -3.32
N LEU A 239 -18.98 8.23 -2.95
CA LEU A 239 -18.85 6.85 -2.50
C LEU A 239 -19.81 6.70 -1.33
N PRO A 240 -20.66 5.66 -1.31
CA PRO A 240 -21.65 5.55 -0.24
C PRO A 240 -20.89 5.55 1.09
N ALA A 241 -21.39 6.30 2.07
CA ALA A 241 -20.89 6.25 3.44
C ALA A 241 -21.86 5.39 4.26
N GLY A 242 -21.37 4.32 4.88
CA GLY A 242 -22.15 3.38 5.70
C GLY A 242 -22.24 1.96 5.13
N GLU A 243 -22.98 1.07 5.81
CA GLU A 243 -23.07 -0.38 5.53
C GLU A 243 -23.52 -0.76 4.11
N ALA A 244 -24.13 0.17 3.35
CA ALA A 244 -24.47 -0.04 1.94
C ALA A 244 -23.25 0.04 1.00
N ALA A 245 -22.21 0.79 1.39
CA ALA A 245 -20.97 0.97 0.64
C ALA A 245 -20.07 -0.27 0.65
N GLU A 246 -20.06 -0.99 1.78
CA GLU A 246 -19.29 -2.21 1.95
C GLU A 246 -19.82 -3.33 1.05
N LYS A 247 -21.14 -3.37 0.80
CA LYS A 247 -21.76 -4.31 -0.14
C LYS A 247 -21.45 -3.99 -1.60
N ASP A 248 -21.28 -2.71 -1.95
CA ASP A 248 -20.89 -2.30 -3.31
C ASP A 248 -19.43 -2.64 -3.63
N CYS A 249 -18.57 -2.81 -2.60
CA CYS A 249 -17.17 -3.19 -2.74
C CYS A 249 -16.92 -4.70 -2.97
N GLN A 250 -17.98 -5.51 -3.02
CA GLN A 250 -17.87 -6.96 -3.27
C GLN A 250 -18.27 -7.38 -4.69
N ASP A 251 -18.83 -6.46 -5.48
CA ASP A 251 -19.20 -6.71 -6.88
C ASP A 251 -18.13 -6.14 -7.83
N PRO A 252 -17.32 -6.99 -8.49
CA PRO A 252 -16.24 -6.53 -9.36
C PRO A 252 -16.74 -5.69 -10.54
N GLU A 253 -17.95 -5.95 -11.06
CA GLU A 253 -18.51 -5.18 -12.18
C GLU A 253 -18.90 -3.76 -11.76
N ARG A 254 -19.47 -3.60 -10.56
CA ARG A 254 -19.78 -2.28 -10.01
C ARG A 254 -18.52 -1.47 -9.73
N LEU A 255 -17.49 -2.10 -9.17
CA LEU A 255 -16.21 -1.44 -8.90
C LEU A 255 -15.51 -0.98 -10.17
N LEU A 256 -15.59 -1.78 -11.24
CA LEU A 256 -15.11 -1.36 -12.56
C LEU A 256 -15.89 -0.15 -13.08
N LEU A 257 -17.22 -0.11 -12.95
CA LEU A 257 -18.02 1.04 -13.35
C LEU A 257 -17.65 2.31 -12.54
N ILE A 258 -17.41 2.17 -11.24
CA ILE A 258 -16.94 3.28 -10.40
C ILE A 258 -15.56 3.75 -10.88
N LEU A 259 -14.62 2.83 -11.10
CA LEU A 259 -13.28 3.16 -11.58
C LEU A 259 -13.28 3.82 -12.97
N GLU A 260 -14.14 3.36 -13.88
CA GLU A 260 -14.28 3.91 -15.24
C GLU A 260 -14.92 5.30 -15.22
N SER A 261 -15.94 5.51 -14.38
CA SER A 261 -16.66 6.79 -14.26
C SER A 261 -15.90 7.84 -13.44
N THR A 262 -14.93 7.43 -12.62
CA THR A 262 -14.09 8.35 -11.85
C THR A 262 -13.06 9.03 -12.75
N ASP A 263 -13.08 10.38 -12.78
CA ASP A 263 -12.07 11.21 -13.43
C ASP A 263 -10.78 11.28 -12.59
N LEU A 264 -10.06 10.16 -12.53
CA LEU A 264 -8.80 10.06 -11.80
C LEU A 264 -7.73 10.99 -12.36
N GLU A 265 -7.72 11.23 -13.67
CA GLU A 265 -6.80 12.16 -14.31
C GLU A 265 -7.06 13.62 -13.90
N GLY A 266 -8.32 14.03 -13.84
CA GLY A 266 -8.75 15.32 -13.30
C GLY A 266 -8.45 15.45 -11.80
N LEU A 267 -8.74 14.41 -11.02
CA LEU A 267 -8.43 14.36 -9.59
C LEU A 267 -6.93 14.48 -9.34
N ARG A 268 -6.08 13.76 -10.08
CA ARG A 268 -4.63 13.88 -9.95
C ARG A 268 -4.16 15.30 -10.27
N LYS A 269 -4.69 15.93 -11.31
CA LYS A 269 -4.36 17.33 -11.63
C LYS A 269 -4.79 18.28 -10.52
N ALA A 270 -5.99 18.10 -9.96
CA ALA A 270 -6.48 18.91 -8.85
C ALA A 270 -5.61 18.71 -7.59
N LEU A 271 -5.22 17.47 -7.31
CA LEU A 271 -4.30 17.13 -6.23
C LEU A 271 -2.87 17.61 -6.51
N ASP A 272 -2.43 17.74 -7.76
CA ASP A 272 -1.11 18.28 -8.12
C ASP A 272 -1.06 19.80 -7.97
N VAL A 273 -2.20 20.50 -8.11
CA VAL A 273 -2.30 21.94 -7.85
C VAL A 273 -2.15 22.16 -6.35
N SER A 274 -0.94 22.56 -5.96
CA SER A 274 -0.62 22.78 -4.57
C SER A 274 -1.40 23.96 -3.98
N SER A 275 -1.89 23.78 -2.76
CA SER A 275 -2.21 24.85 -1.82
C SER A 275 -0.95 25.59 -1.31
N ASP A 276 0.19 25.52 -2.03
CA ASP A 276 1.42 26.29 -1.78
C ASP A 276 1.13 27.78 -1.54
N HIS A 277 0.03 28.30 -2.12
CA HIS A 277 -0.40 29.68 -1.91
C HIS A 277 -1.01 29.97 -0.52
N LEU A 278 -1.39 28.96 0.25
CA LEU A 278 -1.80 29.08 1.65
C LEU A 278 -0.66 28.66 2.59
N GLU A 279 0.00 27.52 2.32
CA GLU A 279 1.05 26.95 3.17
C GLU A 279 2.36 27.77 3.20
N ARG A 280 2.69 28.48 2.11
CA ARG A 280 3.87 29.35 2.03
C ARG A 280 3.53 30.83 2.08
N ASN A 281 2.28 31.18 2.37
CA ASN A 281 1.92 32.58 2.55
C ASN A 281 2.32 33.02 3.96
N PRO A 282 3.27 33.96 4.11
CA PRO A 282 3.60 34.51 5.42
C PRO A 282 2.39 35.12 6.14
N GLU A 283 1.35 35.53 5.41
CA GLU A 283 0.08 35.99 5.99
C GLU A 283 -0.70 34.87 6.70
N SER A 284 -0.70 33.65 6.16
CA SER A 284 -1.35 32.49 6.82
C SER A 284 -0.65 32.16 8.14
N LEU A 285 0.69 32.16 8.15
CA LEU A 285 1.48 31.97 9.37
C LEU A 285 1.20 33.10 10.40
N LEU A 286 1.11 34.35 9.95
CA LEU A 286 0.77 35.48 10.81
C LEU A 286 -0.64 35.33 11.39
N GLN A 287 -1.61 34.87 10.61
CA GLN A 287 -2.97 34.60 11.09
C GLN A 287 -2.99 33.49 12.13
N ASP A 288 -2.23 32.42 11.93
CA ASP A 288 -2.11 31.33 12.91
C ASP A 288 -1.48 31.81 14.23
N ILE A 289 -0.41 32.61 14.15
CA ILE A 289 0.23 33.22 15.32
C ILE A 289 -0.76 34.15 16.05
N LEU A 290 -1.52 34.97 15.32
CA LEU A 290 -2.50 35.87 15.91
C LEU A 290 -3.69 35.11 16.52
N ALA A 291 -4.13 34.01 15.91
CA ALA A 291 -5.18 33.15 16.46
C ALA A 291 -4.71 32.45 17.75
N ALA A 292 -3.47 31.96 17.79
CA ALA A 292 -2.88 31.39 19.01
C ALA A 292 -2.68 32.44 20.11
N ALA A 293 -2.29 33.67 19.74
CA ALA A 293 -2.11 34.78 20.67
C ALA A 293 -3.45 35.38 21.16
N GLY A 294 -4.51 35.35 20.35
CA GLY A 294 -5.84 35.84 20.71
C GLY A 294 -6.54 35.01 21.79
N ASN A 295 -6.08 33.78 22.03
CA ASN A 295 -6.54 32.91 23.11
C ASN A 295 -5.68 33.03 24.39
N ALA A 296 -4.75 33.98 24.45
CA ALA A 296 -3.73 34.07 25.49
C ALA A 296 -4.09 35.03 26.64
N GLU A 297 -5.31 35.01 27.18
CA GLU A 297 -5.55 35.63 28.50
C GLU A 297 -4.83 34.88 29.65
N GLU A 298 -4.17 33.73 29.38
CA GLU A 298 -3.42 32.95 30.39
C GLU A 298 -1.98 32.53 30.01
N ASN A 299 -1.30 33.16 29.06
CA ASN A 299 0.15 32.93 28.90
C ASN A 299 0.98 33.86 29.81
N LYS A 300 0.87 33.66 31.12
CA LYS A 300 1.94 34.07 32.06
C LYS A 300 3.09 33.08 31.94
N VAL A 301 3.94 33.28 30.94
CA VAL A 301 5.25 32.65 30.92
C VAL A 301 6.13 33.45 31.89
N ASP A 302 6.21 32.99 33.13
CA ASP A 302 7.31 33.30 34.04
C ASP A 302 8.58 32.69 33.44
N CYS A 303 9.36 33.49 32.72
CA CYS A 303 10.73 33.14 32.39
C CYS A 303 11.64 33.54 33.56
N TYR A 304 12.20 32.54 34.24
CA TYR A 304 13.45 32.67 35.03
C TYR A 304 14.65 32.40 34.13
#